data_AF-A0A849YWM2-F1
#
_entry.id   AF-A0A849YWM2-F1
#
_cell.length_a   1.000
_cell.length_b   1.000
_cell.length_c   1.000
_cell.angle_alpha   90.00
_cell.angle_beta   90.00
_cell.angle_gamma   90.00
#
_symmetry.space_group_name_H-M   'P 1'
#
loop_
_entity.id
_entity.type
_entity.pdbx_description
1 polymer ?
#
loop_
_entity_poly.entity_id
_entity_poly.type
_entity_poly.pdbx_seq_one_letter_code
_entity_poly.pdbx_strand_id
1 'polypeptide(L)'
;MKLRPALSRFLEGLRQPLVLARATLRDPEARAYYRRVMIVQVSITVIVGVAIAVGWVALMRLAAHTPGLEIGFSQQGFRIHTSGDGGAPVPESEKWTFDDPVQMAVAFAYLLYGALTVVESLVITLSREYHDQIGRRAALLAGVVPEDPEATPRIRLNLRWLWTKTKRRMRGGRVFIAGLPVIGLVALVPVVGSYLYATAAFVWSMYWLAVFAGAKSAQAWHDETTAAEPFFLRTALRVPVIKWYARLWRRLTRALFAPCKRVEETPFELAGVAVVRI
;
A
#
# COMPACT_ATOMS: atom_id res chain seq x y z
N MET A 1 27.66 -9.97 -17.88
CA MET A 1 26.90 -9.98 -16.61
C MET A 1 25.93 -11.16 -16.66
N LYS A 2 26.08 -12.18 -15.80
CA LYS A 2 25.30 -13.43 -15.92
C LYS A 2 23.83 -13.15 -15.54
N LEU A 3 22.97 -12.90 -16.52
CA LEU A 3 21.52 -12.69 -16.33
C LEU A 3 20.80 -13.94 -15.82
N ARG A 4 21.29 -15.13 -16.17
CA ARG A 4 20.72 -16.43 -15.75
C ARG A 4 20.59 -16.59 -14.23
N PRO A 5 21.62 -16.34 -13.40
CA PRO A 5 21.51 -16.44 -11.94
C PRO A 5 20.60 -15.37 -11.31
N ALA A 6 20.44 -14.20 -11.92
CA ALA A 6 19.52 -13.18 -11.43
C ALA A 6 18.05 -13.59 -11.65
N LEU A 7 17.74 -14.06 -12.86
CA LEU A 7 16.41 -14.55 -13.20
C LEU A 7 16.02 -15.77 -12.35
N SER A 8 16.93 -16.72 -12.14
CA SER A 8 16.65 -17.89 -11.31
C SER A 8 16.34 -17.52 -9.86
N ARG A 9 17.08 -16.56 -9.28
CA ARG A 9 16.83 -16.04 -7.93
C ARG A 9 15.50 -15.30 -7.82
N PHE A 10 15.16 -14.51 -8.84
CA PHE A 10 13.85 -13.85 -8.92
C PHE A 10 12.70 -14.87 -8.97
N LEU A 11 12.80 -15.86 -9.86
CA LEU A 11 11.79 -16.90 -10.00
C LEU A 11 11.68 -17.76 -8.73
N GLU A 12 12.79 -18.01 -8.05
CA GLU A 12 12.80 -18.72 -6.76
C GLU A 12 12.06 -17.92 -5.68
N GLY A 13 12.35 -16.61 -5.56
CA GLY A 13 11.63 -15.72 -4.66
C GLY A 13 10.13 -15.61 -4.97
N LEU A 14 9.74 -15.76 -6.23
CA LEU A 14 8.34 -15.81 -6.66
C LEU A 14 7.67 -17.16 -6.35
N ARG A 15 8.42 -18.26 -6.48
CA ARG A 15 7.91 -19.63 -6.30
C ARG A 15 7.71 -19.98 -4.82
N GLN A 16 8.61 -19.56 -3.94
CA GLN A 16 8.60 -19.95 -2.53
C GLN A 16 7.28 -19.60 -1.80
N PRO A 17 6.74 -18.37 -1.91
CA PRO A 17 5.46 -18.04 -1.28
C PRO A 17 4.30 -18.89 -1.80
N LEU A 18 4.31 -19.25 -3.08
CA LEU A 18 3.26 -20.09 -3.70
C LEU A 18 3.32 -21.53 -3.21
N VAL A 19 4.53 -22.09 -3.09
CA VAL A 19 4.74 -23.44 -2.53
C VAL A 19 4.30 -23.46 -1.06
N LEU A 20 4.70 -22.45 -0.29
CA LEU A 20 4.33 -22.32 1.11
C LEU A 20 2.82 -22.13 1.29
N ALA A 21 2.18 -21.30 0.47
CA ALA A 21 0.74 -21.11 0.49
C ALA A 21 0.00 -22.43 0.20
N ARG A 22 0.44 -23.20 -0.80
CA ARG A 22 -0.14 -24.52 -1.11
C ARG A 22 0.04 -25.50 0.04
N ALA A 23 1.21 -25.53 0.67
CA ALA A 23 1.45 -26.37 1.85
C ALA A 23 0.55 -25.98 3.03
N THR A 24 0.45 -24.68 3.30
CA THR A 24 -0.40 -24.12 4.36
C THR A 24 -1.88 -24.42 4.13
N LEU A 25 -2.36 -24.38 2.88
CA LEU A 25 -3.75 -24.73 2.57
C LEU A 25 -4.04 -26.24 2.67
N ARG A 26 -3.02 -27.09 2.52
CA ARG A 26 -3.16 -28.54 2.72
C ARG A 26 -3.31 -28.91 4.18
N ASP A 27 -2.72 -28.14 5.08
CA ASP A 27 -2.85 -28.32 6.53
C ASP A 27 -4.29 -28.07 7.03
N PRO A 28 -4.94 -29.04 7.70
CA PRO A 28 -6.37 -28.99 8.03
C PRO A 28 -6.73 -27.85 9.00
N GLU A 29 -5.90 -27.55 10.01
CA GLU A 29 -6.27 -26.49 10.96
C GLU A 29 -5.97 -25.09 10.40
N ALA A 30 -4.89 -24.91 9.63
CA ALA A 30 -4.69 -23.66 8.89
C ALA A 30 -5.86 -23.39 7.94
N ARG A 31 -6.38 -24.44 7.27
CA ARG A 31 -7.59 -24.34 6.45
C ARG A 31 -8.84 -24.01 7.26
N ALA A 32 -8.96 -24.51 8.48
CA ALA A 32 -10.07 -24.16 9.36
C ALA A 32 -10.03 -22.67 9.76
N TYR A 33 -8.86 -22.16 10.13
CA TYR A 33 -8.67 -20.72 10.40
C TYR A 33 -8.95 -19.87 9.17
N TYR A 34 -8.39 -20.25 8.02
CA TYR A 34 -8.61 -19.55 6.76
C TYR A 34 -10.09 -19.47 6.40
N ARG A 35 -10.82 -20.59 6.51
CA ARG A 35 -12.28 -20.62 6.24
C ARG A 35 -13.06 -19.67 7.15
N ARG A 36 -12.75 -19.63 8.45
CA ARG A 36 -13.43 -18.71 9.38
C ARG A 36 -13.19 -17.25 9.00
N VAL A 37 -11.94 -16.88 8.71
CA VAL A 37 -11.60 -15.52 8.28
C VAL A 37 -12.28 -15.17 6.95
N MET A 38 -12.24 -16.08 5.98
CA MET A 38 -12.87 -15.87 4.67
C MET A 38 -14.38 -15.67 4.77
N ILE A 39 -15.08 -16.46 5.60
CA ILE A 39 -16.52 -16.29 5.82
C ILE A 39 -16.80 -14.89 6.36
N VAL A 40 -16.10 -14.47 7.42
CA VAL A 40 -16.25 -13.14 8.02
C VAL A 40 -15.94 -12.04 7.00
N GLN A 41 -14.84 -12.17 6.26
CA GLN A 41 -14.42 -11.21 5.25
C GLN A 41 -15.46 -11.06 4.13
N VAL A 42 -15.93 -12.17 3.57
CA VAL A 42 -16.95 -12.18 2.52
C VAL A 42 -18.26 -11.59 3.04
N SER A 43 -18.71 -11.99 4.23
CA SER A 43 -19.93 -11.46 4.84
C SER A 43 -19.88 -9.94 5.01
N ILE A 44 -18.81 -9.40 5.61
CA ILE A 44 -18.67 -7.95 5.82
C ILE A 44 -18.57 -7.22 4.48
N THR A 45 -17.79 -7.75 3.54
CA THR A 45 -17.61 -7.15 2.20
C THR A 45 -18.93 -7.07 1.45
N VAL A 46 -19.74 -8.13 1.45
CA VAL A 46 -21.05 -8.16 0.82
C VAL A 46 -22.02 -7.19 1.51
N ILE A 47 -22.09 -7.20 2.84
CA ILE A 47 -22.99 -6.30 3.59
C ILE A 47 -22.67 -4.84 3.28
N VAL A 48 -21.39 -4.46 3.31
CA VAL A 48 -20.98 -3.07 3.06
C VAL A 48 -21.16 -2.70 1.58
N GLY A 49 -20.81 -3.59 0.65
CA GLY A 49 -21.02 -3.36 -0.77
C GLY A 49 -22.50 -3.13 -1.11
N VAL A 50 -23.40 -3.93 -0.55
CA VAL A 50 -24.85 -3.77 -0.70
C VAL A 50 -25.32 -2.45 -0.07
N ALA A 51 -24.87 -2.12 1.15
CA ALA A 51 -25.24 -0.88 1.82
C ALA A 51 -24.83 0.36 1.00
N ILE A 52 -23.64 0.35 0.40
CA ILE A 52 -23.16 1.44 -0.46
C ILE A 52 -23.97 1.52 -1.74
N ALA A 53 -24.24 0.40 -2.40
CA ALA A 53 -25.05 0.38 -3.61
C ALA A 53 -26.47 0.92 -3.36
N VAL A 54 -27.12 0.49 -2.28
CA VAL A 54 -28.44 0.99 -1.87
C VAL A 54 -28.38 2.48 -1.53
N GLY A 55 -27.40 2.91 -0.74
CA GLY A 55 -27.21 4.32 -0.38
C GLY A 55 -26.96 5.21 -1.59
N TRP A 56 -26.18 4.73 -2.56
CA TRP A 56 -25.93 5.43 -3.82
C TRP A 56 -27.21 5.60 -4.64
N VAL A 57 -28.00 4.53 -4.81
CA VAL A 57 -29.28 4.60 -5.52
C VAL A 57 -30.26 5.54 -4.82
N ALA A 58 -30.30 5.54 -3.48
CA ALA A 58 -31.15 6.46 -2.72
C ALA A 58 -30.70 7.92 -2.90
N LEU A 59 -29.40 8.20 -2.82
CA LEU A 59 -28.81 9.52 -3.07
C LEU A 59 -29.14 10.01 -4.48
N MET A 60 -29.01 9.12 -5.47
CA MET A 60 -29.34 9.41 -6.87
C MET A 60 -30.79 9.78 -7.07
N ARG A 61 -31.71 9.02 -6.45
CA ARG A 61 -33.13 9.33 -6.50
C ARG A 61 -33.41 10.68 -5.83
N LEU A 62 -32.80 10.97 -4.69
CA LEU A 62 -32.98 12.25 -4.01
C LEU A 62 -32.47 13.42 -4.87
N ALA A 63 -31.29 13.30 -5.46
CA ALA A 63 -30.71 14.31 -6.33
C ALA A 63 -31.60 14.57 -7.55
N ALA A 64 -32.10 13.52 -8.21
CA ALA A 64 -33.01 13.65 -9.36
C ALA A 64 -34.35 14.35 -9.02
N HIS A 65 -34.80 14.31 -7.76
CA HIS A 65 -36.03 14.96 -7.31
C HIS A 65 -35.80 16.34 -6.68
N THR A 66 -34.55 16.81 -6.60
CA THR A 66 -34.20 18.12 -6.03
C THR A 66 -33.81 19.09 -7.16
N PRO A 67 -34.76 19.83 -7.76
CA PRO A 67 -34.46 20.73 -8.86
C PRO A 67 -33.48 21.83 -8.39
N GLY A 68 -32.40 22.02 -9.16
CA GLY A 68 -31.40 23.08 -8.94
C GLY A 68 -30.32 22.79 -7.89
N LEU A 69 -30.12 21.52 -7.51
CA LEU A 69 -28.95 21.08 -6.76
C LEU A 69 -27.74 20.96 -7.69
N GLU A 70 -26.85 21.95 -7.69
CA GLU A 70 -25.58 21.91 -8.41
C GLU A 70 -24.44 21.61 -7.41
N ILE A 71 -23.61 20.61 -7.72
CA ILE A 71 -22.41 20.32 -6.93
C ILE A 71 -21.19 20.66 -7.78
N GLY A 72 -20.42 21.64 -7.33
CA GLY A 72 -19.18 22.08 -7.97
C GLY A 72 -17.97 21.64 -7.15
N PHE A 73 -16.98 21.05 -7.82
CA PHE A 73 -15.66 20.80 -7.24
C PHE A 73 -14.67 21.78 -7.85
N SER A 74 -14.31 22.82 -7.10
CA SER A 74 -13.29 23.80 -7.52
C SER A 74 -11.95 23.49 -6.86
N GLN A 75 -10.85 24.06 -7.37
CA GLN A 75 -9.55 24.00 -6.67
C GLN A 75 -9.58 24.64 -5.28
N GLN A 76 -10.56 25.51 -5.00
CA GLN A 76 -10.74 26.18 -3.70
C GLN A 76 -11.60 25.37 -2.73
N GLY A 77 -12.15 24.23 -3.15
CA GLY A 77 -12.94 23.33 -2.32
C GLY A 77 -14.28 22.92 -2.93
N PHE A 78 -15.03 22.19 -2.12
CA PHE A 78 -16.36 21.67 -2.42
C PHE A 78 -17.43 22.76 -2.20
N ARG A 79 -18.23 23.06 -3.22
CA ARG A 79 -19.35 24.00 -3.14
C ARG A 79 -20.65 23.30 -3.51
N ILE A 80 -21.64 23.38 -2.64
CA ILE A 80 -23.02 22.99 -2.94
C ILE A 80 -23.75 24.29 -3.26
N HIS A 81 -24.27 24.42 -4.49
CA HIS A 81 -25.15 25.51 -4.88
C HIS A 81 -26.57 24.98 -4.95
N THR A 82 -27.47 25.55 -4.15
CA THR A 82 -28.90 25.38 -4.32
C THR A 82 -29.45 26.60 -5.03
N SER A 83 -30.27 26.40 -6.07
CA SER A 83 -30.96 27.49 -6.78
C SER A 83 -31.75 28.36 -5.80
N GLY A 84 -31.20 29.54 -5.48
CA GLY A 84 -31.75 30.47 -4.49
C GLY A 84 -30.70 31.30 -3.73
N ASP A 85 -29.44 30.85 -3.69
CA ASP A 85 -28.42 31.44 -2.79
C ASP A 85 -27.78 32.75 -3.28
N GLY A 86 -28.17 33.30 -4.43
CA GLY A 86 -27.62 34.57 -4.96
C GLY A 86 -26.11 34.55 -5.26
N GLY A 87 -25.44 33.41 -5.09
CA GLY A 87 -24.01 33.25 -5.38
C GLY A 87 -23.72 33.20 -6.87
N ALA A 88 -22.49 33.56 -7.24
CA ALA A 88 -22.03 33.45 -8.63
C ALA A 88 -22.16 31.99 -9.13
N PRO A 89 -22.63 31.77 -10.37
CA PRO A 89 -22.80 30.43 -10.93
C PRO A 89 -21.45 29.69 -11.02
N VAL A 90 -21.47 28.38 -10.80
CA VAL A 90 -20.29 27.52 -10.93
C VAL A 90 -19.84 27.52 -12.40
N PRO A 91 -18.53 27.69 -12.71
CA PRO A 91 -18.02 27.57 -14.07
C PRO A 91 -18.36 26.21 -14.67
N GLU A 92 -18.77 26.16 -15.95
CA GLU A 92 -19.22 24.92 -16.61
C GLU A 92 -18.15 23.81 -16.59
N SER A 93 -16.87 24.18 -16.68
CA SER A 93 -15.74 23.25 -16.57
C SER A 93 -15.54 22.63 -15.17
N GLU A 94 -16.15 23.21 -14.13
CA GLU A 94 -16.10 22.75 -12.74
C GLU A 94 -17.43 22.14 -12.28
N LYS A 95 -18.47 22.18 -13.13
CA LYS A 95 -19.77 21.59 -12.86
C LYS A 95 -19.68 20.07 -13.00
N TRP A 96 -19.95 19.38 -11.91
CA TRP A 96 -20.31 17.98 -11.95
C TRP A 96 -21.82 17.89 -12.06
N THR A 97 -22.31 17.55 -13.24
CA THR A 97 -23.74 17.30 -13.45
C THR A 97 -24.05 15.85 -13.11
N PHE A 98 -25.08 15.62 -12.30
CA PHE A 98 -25.61 14.29 -12.00
C PHE A 98 -26.30 13.64 -13.23
N ASP A 99 -26.26 14.30 -14.37
CA ASP A 99 -26.86 13.85 -15.62
C ASP A 99 -25.87 13.06 -16.49
N ASP A 100 -24.55 13.15 -16.24
CA ASP A 100 -23.54 12.37 -16.98
C ASP A 100 -23.36 10.98 -16.35
N PRO A 101 -23.89 9.90 -16.98
CA PRO A 101 -23.81 8.54 -16.42
C PRO A 101 -22.38 8.05 -16.25
N VAL A 102 -21.41 8.57 -17.01
CA VAL A 102 -20.00 8.18 -16.89
C VAL A 102 -19.38 8.77 -15.63
N GLN A 103 -19.56 10.07 -15.38
CA GLN A 103 -19.08 10.71 -14.14
C GLN A 103 -19.71 10.07 -12.90
N MET A 104 -20.99 9.71 -13.00
CA MET A 104 -21.74 8.99 -11.98
C MET A 104 -21.14 7.62 -11.67
N ALA A 105 -20.87 6.83 -12.71
CA ALA A 105 -20.24 5.52 -12.57
C ALA A 105 -18.84 5.63 -11.98
N VAL A 106 -18.06 6.64 -12.39
CA VAL A 106 -16.71 6.89 -11.87
C VAL A 106 -16.74 7.28 -10.39
N ALA A 107 -17.62 8.20 -9.98
CA ALA A 107 -17.77 8.56 -8.57
C ALA A 107 -18.20 7.37 -7.71
N PHE A 108 -19.17 6.58 -8.20
CA PHE A 108 -19.58 5.35 -7.52
C PHE A 108 -18.41 4.37 -7.37
N ALA A 109 -17.63 4.16 -8.44
CA ALA A 109 -16.48 3.28 -8.42
C ALA A 109 -15.42 3.72 -7.40
N TYR A 110 -15.12 5.01 -7.32
CA TYR A 110 -14.21 5.56 -6.31
C TYR A 110 -14.74 5.39 -4.88
N LEU A 111 -16.03 5.68 -4.66
CA LEU A 111 -16.68 5.51 -3.35
C LEU A 111 -16.64 4.04 -2.92
N LEU A 112 -17.02 3.13 -3.82
CA LEU A 112 -17.01 1.69 -3.59
C LEU A 112 -15.59 1.20 -3.30
N TYR A 113 -14.61 1.58 -4.12
CA TYR A 113 -13.21 1.22 -3.92
C TYR A 113 -12.67 1.71 -2.57
N GLY A 114 -12.93 2.97 -2.22
CA GLY A 114 -12.50 3.57 -0.96
C GLY A 114 -13.10 2.83 0.25
N ALA A 115 -14.40 2.54 0.20
CA ALA A 115 -15.08 1.84 1.26
C ALA A 115 -14.64 0.38 1.40
N LEU A 116 -14.46 -0.34 0.28
CA LEU A 116 -13.91 -1.69 0.27
C LEU A 116 -12.52 -1.74 0.89
N THR A 117 -11.67 -0.74 0.60
CA THR A 117 -10.33 -0.62 1.20
C THR A 117 -10.39 -0.43 2.72
N VAL A 118 -11.36 0.35 3.22
CA VAL A 118 -11.60 0.54 4.66
C VAL A 118 -12.10 -0.77 5.29
N VAL A 119 -13.05 -1.44 4.65
CA VAL A 119 -13.58 -2.74 5.10
C VAL A 119 -12.48 -3.79 5.17
N GLU A 120 -11.67 -3.92 4.13
CA GLU A 120 -10.54 -4.85 4.10
C GLU A 120 -9.58 -4.56 5.26
N SER A 121 -9.27 -3.28 5.49
CA SER A 121 -8.42 -2.86 6.60
C SER A 121 -9.03 -3.22 7.97
N LEU A 122 -10.34 -3.08 8.12
CA LEU A 122 -11.09 -3.44 9.33
C LEU A 122 -11.07 -4.96 9.54
N VAL A 123 -11.38 -5.73 8.49
CA VAL A 123 -11.36 -7.20 8.52
C VAL A 123 -9.99 -7.70 8.92
N ILE A 124 -8.92 -7.25 8.27
CA ILE A 124 -7.53 -7.64 8.61
C ILE A 124 -7.20 -7.32 10.07
N THR A 125 -7.75 -6.24 10.60
CA THR A 125 -7.54 -5.84 12.00
C THR A 125 -8.29 -6.76 12.96
N LEU A 126 -9.52 -7.16 12.61
CA LEU A 126 -10.36 -8.08 13.39
C LEU A 126 -9.85 -9.53 13.35
N SER A 127 -9.38 -9.98 12.19
CA SER A 127 -8.88 -11.34 11.94
C SER A 127 -7.39 -11.50 12.23
N ARG A 128 -6.75 -10.50 12.84
CA ARG A 128 -5.29 -10.49 12.97
C ARG A 128 -4.74 -11.73 13.67
N GLU A 129 -5.31 -12.10 14.82
CA GLU A 129 -4.82 -13.27 15.57
C GLU A 129 -4.93 -14.56 14.75
N TYR A 130 -5.92 -14.67 13.87
CA TYR A 130 -6.02 -15.78 12.92
C TYR A 130 -4.89 -15.74 11.88
N HIS A 131 -4.55 -14.56 11.37
CA HIS A 131 -3.42 -14.41 10.44
C HIS A 131 -2.07 -14.74 11.10
N ASP A 132 -1.89 -14.35 12.36
CA ASP A 132 -0.67 -14.67 13.13
C ASP A 132 -0.56 -16.20 13.33
N GLN A 133 -1.64 -16.90 13.68
CA GLN A 133 -1.63 -18.37 13.80
C GLN A 133 -1.45 -19.10 12.46
N ILE A 134 -2.02 -18.59 11.36
CA ILE A 134 -1.76 -19.12 10.01
C ILE A 134 -0.29 -18.92 9.64
N GLY A 135 0.29 -17.75 9.95
CA GLY A 135 1.71 -17.45 9.73
C GLY A 135 2.63 -18.37 10.53
N ARG A 136 2.31 -18.61 11.81
CA ARG A 136 3.00 -19.59 12.65
C ARG A 136 2.99 -20.98 12.04
N ARG A 137 1.85 -21.46 11.57
CA ARG A 137 1.75 -22.79 10.93
C ARG A 137 2.54 -22.87 9.64
N ALA A 138 2.51 -21.81 8.83
CA ALA A 138 3.37 -21.72 7.64
C ALA A 138 4.87 -21.78 8.02
N ALA A 139 5.29 -21.09 9.08
CA ALA A 139 6.68 -21.15 9.56
C ALA A 139 7.08 -22.57 9.99
N LEU A 140 6.21 -23.26 10.75
CA LEU A 140 6.44 -24.65 11.16
C LEU A 140 6.56 -25.60 9.94
N LEU A 141 5.69 -25.44 8.94
CA LEU A 141 5.76 -26.21 7.69
C LEU A 141 7.02 -25.92 6.88
N ALA A 142 7.57 -24.71 6.99
CA ALA A 142 8.83 -24.31 6.38
C ALA A 142 10.07 -24.73 7.20
N GLY A 143 9.89 -25.32 8.40
CA GLY A 143 10.97 -25.65 9.32
C GLY A 143 11.63 -24.42 9.96
N VAL A 144 10.95 -23.27 9.98
CA VAL A 144 11.42 -22.02 10.56
C VAL A 144 10.79 -21.84 11.94
N VAL A 145 11.59 -21.38 12.92
CA VAL A 145 11.10 -21.06 14.26
C VAL A 145 10.05 -19.94 14.16
N PRO A 146 8.81 -20.15 14.59
CA PRO A 146 7.78 -19.12 14.52
C PRO A 146 8.09 -17.93 15.44
N GLU A 147 7.80 -16.72 14.96
CA GLU A 147 7.93 -15.49 15.75
C GLU A 147 6.79 -15.36 16.79
N ASP A 148 5.60 -15.88 16.45
CA ASP A 148 4.40 -15.74 17.27
C ASP A 148 4.19 -16.93 18.22
N PRO A 149 3.76 -16.67 19.48
CA PRO A 149 3.43 -17.74 20.42
C PRO A 149 2.19 -18.51 19.97
N GLU A 150 2.09 -19.75 20.42
CA GLU A 150 0.88 -20.54 20.24
C GLU A 150 -0.26 -19.96 21.09
N ALA A 151 -1.37 -19.62 20.45
CA ALA A 151 -2.52 -19.04 21.12
C ALA A 151 -3.82 -19.42 20.41
N THR A 152 -4.91 -19.46 21.16
CA THR A 152 -6.25 -19.63 20.57
C THR A 152 -6.70 -18.31 19.94
N PRO A 153 -6.91 -18.24 18.61
CA PRO A 153 -7.19 -16.98 17.93
C PRO A 153 -8.59 -16.46 18.29
N ARG A 154 -8.69 -15.17 18.62
CA ARG A 154 -9.94 -14.48 18.96
C ARG A 154 -10.15 -13.29 18.02
N ILE A 155 -11.42 -12.96 17.77
CA ILE A 155 -11.79 -11.76 17.01
C ILE A 155 -11.75 -10.57 17.97
N ARG A 156 -10.76 -9.68 17.81
CA ARG A 156 -10.57 -8.49 18.65
C ARG A 156 -10.04 -7.31 17.84
N LEU A 157 -10.59 -6.12 18.08
CA LEU A 157 -10.05 -4.88 17.51
C LEU A 157 -8.82 -4.43 18.28
N ASN A 158 -7.64 -4.65 17.72
CA ASN A 158 -6.40 -4.10 18.27
C ASN A 158 -6.10 -2.72 17.68
N LEU A 159 -6.76 -1.68 18.21
CA LEU A 159 -6.57 -0.29 17.76
C LEU A 159 -5.11 0.18 17.90
N ARG A 160 -4.42 -0.26 18.96
CA ARG A 160 -3.01 0.06 19.19
C ARG A 160 -2.12 -0.49 18.07
N TRP A 161 -2.40 -1.70 17.61
CA TRP A 161 -1.70 -2.26 16.46
C TRP A 161 -2.05 -1.52 15.19
N LEU A 162 -3.32 -1.23 14.94
CA LEU A 162 -3.74 -0.48 13.75
C LEU A 162 -3.01 0.87 13.67
N TRP A 163 -2.97 1.60 14.79
CA TRP A 163 -2.21 2.84 14.89
C TRP A 163 -0.71 2.64 14.62
N THR A 164 -0.12 1.59 15.17
CA THR A 164 1.29 1.25 14.95
C THR A 164 1.56 0.92 13.47
N LYS A 165 0.67 0.18 12.81
CA LYS A 165 0.74 -0.16 11.38
C LYS A 165 0.61 1.09 10.52
N THR A 166 -0.35 1.96 10.81
CA THR A 166 -0.52 3.25 10.13
C THR A 166 0.71 4.13 10.31
N LYS A 167 1.23 4.25 11.54
CA LYS A 167 2.46 5.00 11.82
C LYS A 167 3.66 4.45 11.05
N ARG A 168 3.79 3.11 10.94
CA ARG A 168 4.84 2.46 10.12
C ARG A 168 4.66 2.77 8.62
N ARG A 169 3.43 2.72 8.09
CA ARG A 169 3.13 3.12 6.70
C ARG A 169 3.45 4.60 6.44
N MET A 170 3.07 5.50 7.34
CA MET A 170 3.39 6.93 7.22
C MET A 170 4.90 7.20 7.29
N ARG A 171 5.67 6.42 8.06
CA ARG A 171 7.14 6.51 8.05
C ARG A 171 7.69 6.09 6.69
N GLY A 172 7.21 4.98 6.14
CA GLY A 172 7.58 4.54 4.80
C GLY A 172 7.23 5.55 3.71
N GLY A 173 6.01 6.09 3.74
CA GLY A 173 5.55 7.12 2.81
C GLY A 173 6.39 8.40 2.87
N ARG A 174 6.72 8.88 4.08
CA ARG A 174 7.63 10.04 4.25
C ARG A 174 9.00 9.81 3.62
N VAL A 175 9.55 8.61 3.79
CA VAL A 175 10.85 8.25 3.22
C VAL A 175 10.79 8.14 1.69
N PHE A 176 9.72 7.55 1.17
CA PHE A 176 9.47 7.44 -0.27
C PHE A 176 9.33 8.82 -0.93
N ILE A 177 8.50 9.69 -0.35
CA ILE A 177 8.25 11.06 -0.84
C ILE A 177 9.54 11.90 -0.76
N ALA A 178 10.37 11.71 0.26
CA ALA A 178 11.66 12.37 0.39
C ALA A 178 12.70 11.96 -0.68
N GLY A 179 12.41 11.01 -1.59
CA GLY A 179 13.23 10.79 -2.77
C GLY A 179 12.76 11.53 -4.01
N LEU A 180 11.48 11.90 -4.07
CA LEU A 180 10.85 12.44 -5.28
C LEU A 180 11.45 13.78 -5.72
N PRO A 181 11.82 14.73 -4.84
CA PRO A 181 12.47 15.97 -5.28
C PRO A 181 13.78 15.72 -6.04
N VAL A 182 14.60 14.76 -5.59
CA VAL A 182 15.87 14.42 -6.26
C VAL A 182 15.60 13.77 -7.62
N ILE A 183 14.59 12.92 -7.71
CA ILE A 183 14.16 12.31 -8.97
C ILE A 183 13.56 13.37 -9.91
N GLY A 184 12.80 14.33 -9.37
CA GLY A 184 12.20 15.43 -10.10
C GLY A 184 13.23 16.33 -10.80
N LEU A 185 14.44 16.48 -10.24
CA LEU A 185 15.52 17.20 -10.91
C LEU A 185 15.94 16.55 -12.25
N VAL A 186 15.77 15.23 -12.40
CA VAL A 186 16.05 14.51 -13.64
C VAL A 186 15.05 14.91 -14.75
N ALA A 187 13.84 15.33 -14.38
CA ALA A 187 12.84 15.82 -15.33
C ALA A 187 13.26 17.14 -16.01
N LEU A 188 14.24 17.87 -15.44
CA LEU A 188 14.75 19.12 -16.01
C LEU A 188 15.66 18.92 -17.23
N VAL A 189 16.05 17.67 -17.54
CA VAL A 189 16.86 17.37 -18.73
C VAL A 189 15.98 17.56 -19.98
N PRO A 190 16.35 18.47 -20.91
CA PRO A 190 15.56 18.69 -22.11
C PRO A 190 15.46 17.42 -22.96
N VAL A 191 14.35 17.25 -23.67
CA VAL A 191 14.03 16.13 -24.58
C VAL A 191 13.80 14.77 -23.90
N VAL A 192 14.64 14.37 -22.95
CA VAL A 192 14.62 13.01 -22.36
C VAL A 192 14.14 12.98 -20.90
N GLY A 193 13.98 14.15 -20.27
CA GLY A 193 13.68 14.28 -18.84
C GLY A 193 12.42 13.54 -18.39
N SER A 194 11.35 13.54 -19.18
CA SER A 194 10.10 12.83 -18.85
C SER A 194 10.29 11.32 -18.75
N TYR A 195 10.97 10.72 -19.72
CA TYR A 195 11.27 9.28 -19.74
C TYR A 195 12.26 8.88 -18.64
N LEU A 196 13.27 9.72 -18.39
CA LEU A 196 14.22 9.51 -17.30
C LEU A 196 13.54 9.62 -15.93
N TYR A 197 12.66 10.60 -15.75
CA TYR A 197 11.85 10.74 -14.54
C TYR A 197 10.95 9.52 -14.33
N ALA A 198 10.19 9.10 -15.34
CA ALA A 198 9.31 7.93 -15.25
C ALA A 198 10.09 6.67 -14.89
N THR A 199 11.24 6.46 -15.53
CA THR A 199 12.12 5.31 -15.28
C THR A 199 12.73 5.36 -13.88
N ALA A 200 13.25 6.51 -13.46
CA ALA A 200 13.80 6.70 -12.13
C ALA A 200 12.74 6.54 -11.04
N ALA A 201 11.54 7.10 -11.23
CA ALA A 201 10.40 6.94 -10.33
C ALA A 201 9.94 5.48 -10.25
N PHE A 202 9.93 4.76 -11.37
CA PHE A 202 9.61 3.33 -11.39
C PHE A 202 10.64 2.51 -10.62
N VAL A 203 11.94 2.68 -10.91
CA VAL A 203 13.04 1.99 -10.19
C VAL A 203 13.02 2.32 -8.70
N TRP A 204 12.75 3.58 -8.35
CA TRP A 204 12.59 4.04 -6.98
C TRP A 204 11.42 3.36 -6.27
N SER A 205 10.29 3.27 -6.94
CA SER A 205 9.09 2.59 -6.44
C SER A 205 9.34 1.09 -6.24
N MET A 206 9.97 0.43 -7.21
CA MET A 206 10.35 -0.98 -7.11
C MET A 206 11.34 -1.23 -5.96
N TYR A 207 12.32 -0.36 -5.77
CA TYR A 207 13.26 -0.45 -4.66
C TYR A 207 12.54 -0.37 -3.30
N TRP A 208 11.70 0.65 -3.10
CA TRP A 208 10.98 0.80 -1.82
C TRP A 208 9.94 -0.27 -1.60
N LEU A 209 9.29 -0.75 -2.66
CA LEU A 209 8.41 -1.90 -2.58
C LEU A 209 9.16 -3.12 -2.04
N ALA A 210 10.35 -3.43 -2.57
CA ALA A 210 11.19 -4.51 -2.08
C ALA A 210 11.62 -4.30 -0.62
N VAL A 211 12.02 -3.07 -0.25
CA VAL A 211 12.40 -2.72 1.12
C VAL A 211 11.23 -2.90 2.09
N PHE A 212 10.03 -2.43 1.75
CA PHE A 212 8.86 -2.58 2.61
C PHE A 212 8.32 -4.01 2.64
N ALA A 213 8.49 -4.78 1.55
CA ALA A 213 8.21 -6.20 1.55
C ALA A 213 9.16 -6.94 2.51
N GLY A 214 10.47 -6.67 2.44
CA GLY A 214 11.48 -7.24 3.33
C GLY A 214 11.27 -6.84 4.79
N ALA A 215 11.01 -5.55 5.05
CA ALA A 215 10.81 -4.99 6.39
C ALA A 215 9.63 -5.60 7.18
N LYS A 216 8.75 -6.38 6.54
CA LYS A 216 7.68 -7.13 7.22
C LYS A 216 8.18 -8.41 7.90
N SER A 217 9.38 -8.90 7.61
CA SER A 217 10.00 -10.06 8.27
C SER A 217 10.92 -9.61 9.40
N ALA A 218 10.92 -10.26 10.56
CA ALA A 218 11.88 -9.95 11.63
C ALA A 218 13.34 -10.16 11.17
N GLN A 219 13.57 -11.07 10.22
CA GLN A 219 14.90 -11.33 9.67
C GLN A 219 15.52 -10.11 8.99
N ALA A 220 14.68 -9.20 8.45
CA ALA A 220 15.15 -7.96 7.86
C ALA A 220 15.68 -6.94 8.89
N TRP A 221 15.43 -7.18 10.18
CA TRP A 221 15.81 -6.31 11.30
C TRP A 221 16.96 -6.86 12.14
N HIS A 222 17.48 -8.05 11.83
CA HIS A 222 18.54 -8.69 12.62
C HIS A 222 19.81 -7.82 12.75
N ASP A 223 20.11 -6.99 11.75
CA ASP A 223 21.30 -6.13 11.71
C ASP A 223 20.98 -4.65 12.04
N GLU A 224 19.92 -4.35 12.80
CA GLU A 224 19.48 -2.96 13.03
C GLU A 224 20.59 -2.03 13.57
N THR A 225 21.47 -2.56 14.44
CA THR A 225 22.56 -1.78 15.06
C THR A 225 23.79 -1.63 14.16
N THR A 226 23.98 -2.53 13.19
CA THR A 226 25.19 -2.60 12.34
C THR A 226 24.93 -2.22 10.88
N ALA A 227 23.67 -1.98 10.50
CA ALA A 227 23.31 -1.72 9.13
C ALA A 227 23.97 -0.45 8.56
N ALA A 228 24.70 -0.63 7.48
CA ALA A 228 25.31 0.46 6.73
C ALA A 228 24.25 1.34 6.04
N GLU A 229 24.67 2.55 5.66
CA GLU A 229 23.84 3.43 4.86
C GLU A 229 23.57 2.83 3.47
N PRO A 230 22.35 3.00 2.93
CA PRO A 230 22.01 2.50 1.62
C PRO A 230 22.81 3.19 0.50
N PHE A 231 22.98 2.49 -0.62
CA PHE A 231 23.84 2.92 -1.73
C PHE A 231 23.56 4.34 -2.21
N PHE A 232 22.28 4.72 -2.32
CA PHE A 232 21.90 6.04 -2.82
C PHE A 232 22.29 7.16 -1.85
N LEU A 233 22.25 6.93 -0.53
CA LEU A 233 22.74 7.89 0.46
C LEU A 233 24.25 7.98 0.47
N ARG A 234 24.95 6.84 0.35
CA ARG A 234 26.42 6.82 0.24
C ARG A 234 26.88 7.65 -0.95
N THR A 235 26.19 7.56 -2.09
CA THR A 235 26.46 8.37 -3.27
C THR A 235 26.07 9.84 -3.07
N ALA A 236 24.88 10.11 -2.55
CA ALA A 236 24.39 11.48 -2.37
C ALA A 236 25.23 12.30 -1.38
N LEU A 237 25.74 11.67 -0.31
CA LEU A 237 26.60 12.33 0.67
C LEU A 237 27.97 12.74 0.13
N ARG A 238 28.42 12.17 -0.99
CA ARG A 238 29.67 12.54 -1.68
C ARG A 238 29.53 13.78 -2.55
N VAL A 239 28.30 14.16 -2.93
CA VAL A 239 28.05 15.30 -3.82
C VAL A 239 27.80 16.58 -2.98
N PRO A 240 28.66 17.61 -3.05
CA PRO A 240 28.58 18.78 -2.18
C PRO A 240 27.24 19.51 -2.25
N VAL A 241 26.70 19.67 -3.46
CA VAL A 241 25.47 20.45 -3.76
C VAL A 241 24.24 19.87 -3.05
N ILE A 242 24.15 18.54 -2.94
CA ILE A 242 23.01 17.84 -2.33
C ILE A 242 23.30 17.32 -0.93
N LYS A 243 24.47 17.64 -0.35
CA LYS A 243 24.92 17.10 0.94
C LYS A 243 23.99 17.47 2.10
N TRP A 244 23.39 18.66 2.08
CA TRP A 244 22.43 19.08 3.11
C TRP A 244 21.15 18.24 3.04
N TYR A 245 20.65 17.99 1.82
CA TYR A 245 19.47 17.18 1.58
C TYR A 245 19.74 15.71 1.94
N ALA A 246 20.89 15.17 1.55
CA ALA A 246 21.32 13.83 1.90
C ALA A 246 21.41 13.62 3.42
N ARG A 247 21.83 14.65 4.19
CA ARG A 247 21.81 14.61 5.67
C ARG A 247 20.40 14.57 6.25
N LEU A 248 19.47 15.37 5.72
CA LEU A 248 18.05 15.31 6.10
C LEU A 248 17.48 13.94 5.78
N TRP A 249 17.73 13.45 4.57
CA TRP A 249 17.23 12.17 4.09
C TRP A 249 17.75 11.01 4.93
N ARG A 250 19.04 11.02 5.28
CA ARG A 250 19.66 10.07 6.22
C ARG A 250 18.90 9.99 7.54
N ARG A 251 18.47 11.12 8.11
CA ARG A 251 17.69 11.15 9.37
C ARG A 251 16.32 10.48 9.18
N LEU A 252 15.66 10.73 8.05
CA LEU A 252 14.35 10.16 7.74
C LEU A 252 14.42 8.63 7.50
N THR A 253 15.47 8.16 6.82
CA THR A 253 15.64 6.76 6.42
C THR A 253 16.36 5.89 7.44
N ARG A 254 16.99 6.47 8.48
CA ARG A 254 17.88 5.74 9.41
C ARG A 254 17.25 4.46 9.94
N ALA A 255 15.98 4.52 10.29
CA ALA A 255 15.26 3.40 10.84
C ALA A 255 14.81 2.35 9.81
N LEU A 256 15.26 2.44 8.57
CA LEU A 256 15.04 1.46 7.50
C LEU A 256 16.37 0.95 6.93
N PHE A 257 17.51 1.26 7.56
CA PHE A 257 18.83 0.85 7.05
C PHE A 257 18.99 -0.67 7.02
N ALA A 258 18.56 -1.39 8.06
CA ALA A 258 18.64 -2.85 8.08
C ALA A 258 17.84 -3.50 6.93
N PRO A 259 16.55 -3.15 6.71
CA PRO A 259 15.82 -3.61 5.53
C PRO A 259 16.45 -3.21 4.19
N CYS A 260 16.99 -1.99 4.08
CA CYS A 260 17.70 -1.55 2.87
C CYS A 260 18.94 -2.42 2.59
N LYS A 261 19.75 -2.68 3.61
CA LYS A 261 20.94 -3.54 3.51
C LYS A 261 20.56 -4.94 2.98
N ARG A 262 19.48 -5.53 3.48
CA ARG A 262 19.01 -6.83 2.98
C ARG A 262 18.58 -6.79 1.51
N VAL A 263 17.88 -5.75 1.08
CA VAL A 263 17.53 -5.57 -0.34
C VAL A 263 18.77 -5.40 -1.21
N GLU A 264 19.81 -4.72 -0.72
CA GLU A 264 21.08 -4.57 -1.46
C GLU A 264 21.85 -5.90 -1.56
N GLU A 265 21.76 -6.76 -0.55
CA GLU A 265 22.40 -8.10 -0.54
C GLU A 265 21.68 -9.11 -1.45
N THR A 266 20.34 -9.10 -1.46
CA THR A 266 19.51 -10.09 -2.20
C THR A 266 18.40 -9.43 -3.04
N PRO A 267 18.74 -8.54 -4.00
CA PRO A 267 17.75 -7.70 -4.67
C PRO A 267 16.75 -8.49 -5.50
N PHE A 268 17.20 -9.53 -6.23
CA PHE A 268 16.34 -10.30 -7.12
C PHE A 268 15.36 -11.21 -6.35
N GLU A 269 15.81 -11.83 -5.26
CA GLU A 269 14.96 -12.70 -4.43
C GLU A 269 13.86 -11.89 -3.75
N LEU A 270 14.22 -10.76 -3.14
CA LEU A 270 13.26 -9.88 -2.49
C LEU A 270 12.34 -9.17 -3.48
N ALA A 271 12.79 -8.87 -4.70
CA ALA A 271 11.92 -8.39 -5.77
C ALA A 271 10.88 -9.45 -6.16
N GLY A 272 11.27 -10.72 -6.29
CA GLY A 272 10.34 -11.82 -6.56
C GLY A 272 9.28 -11.97 -5.45
N VAL A 273 9.72 -11.93 -4.19
CA VAL A 273 8.83 -11.95 -3.03
C VAL A 273 7.91 -10.72 -2.99
N ALA A 274 8.41 -9.55 -3.36
CA ALA A 274 7.65 -8.31 -3.39
C ALA A 274 6.53 -8.35 -4.44
N VAL A 275 6.80 -8.91 -5.62
CA VAL A 275 5.81 -9.05 -6.70
C VAL A 275 4.65 -9.95 -6.27
N VAL A 276 4.91 -11.06 -5.59
CA VAL A 276 3.85 -11.97 -5.10
C VAL A 276 3.01 -11.35 -3.99
N ARG A 277 3.51 -10.29 -3.36
CA ARG A 277 2.85 -9.61 -2.24
C ARG A 277 2.00 -8.41 -2.64
N ILE A 278 2.05 -8.00 -3.91
CA ILE A 278 1.11 -7.03 -4.51
C ILE A 278 -0.14 -7.81 -4.90
#